data_AF-A0A3M1YQG5-F1
#
_entry.id   AF-A0A3M1YQG5-F1
#
_cell.length_a   1.000
_cell.length_b   1.000
_cell.length_c   1.000
_cell.angle_alpha   90.00
_cell.angle_beta   90.00
_cell.angle_gamma   90.00
#
_symmetry.space_group_name_H-M   'P 1'
#
loop_
_entity.id
_entity.type
_entity.pdbx_description
1 polymer ?
#
loop_
_entity_poly.entity_id
_entity_poly.type
_entity_poly.pdbx_seq_one_letter_code
_entity_poly.pdbx_strand_id
1 'polypeptide(L)'
;MNAGVLVSAVAPNSPAERAGLQGGDHIVTVRNQPVCAGGDIIVAIDGQFIKDMDELVHYLVINTRPGDTVNLLVVRGDESFEVPLTLDSRDNATAPPSSCGEEE
;
A
#
# COMPACT_ATOMS: atom_id res chain seq x y z
N MET A 1 -5.15 -16.93 -3.29
CA MET A 1 -5.62 -15.57 -3.61
C MET A 1 -4.56 -14.96 -4.51
N ASN A 2 -4.92 -14.50 -5.71
CA ASN A 2 -3.97 -13.95 -6.70
C ASN A 2 -4.27 -12.48 -7.01
N ALA A 3 -4.79 -11.74 -6.03
CA ALA A 3 -5.35 -10.41 -6.20
C ALA A 3 -4.93 -9.54 -5.01
N GLY A 4 -4.67 -8.27 -5.28
CA GLY A 4 -4.22 -7.29 -4.31
C GLY A 4 -3.09 -6.42 -4.85
N VAL A 5 -2.77 -5.39 -4.08
CA VAL A 5 -1.73 -4.42 -4.39
C VAL A 5 -0.60 -4.59 -3.39
N LEU A 6 0.59 -4.92 -3.89
CA LEU A 6 1.81 -4.98 -3.08
C LEU A 6 2.30 -3.56 -2.75
N VAL A 7 2.52 -3.28 -1.48
CA VAL A 7 3.16 -2.05 -1.01
C VAL A 7 4.67 -2.23 -1.10
N SER A 8 5.26 -1.73 -2.18
CA SER A 8 6.70 -1.87 -2.41
C SER A 8 7.54 -0.98 -1.49
N ALA A 9 7.06 0.22 -1.20
CA ALA A 9 7.74 1.20 -0.35
C ALA A 9 6.73 2.16 0.25
N VAL A 10 7.07 2.73 1.41
CA VAL A 10 6.28 3.74 2.10
C VAL A 10 7.14 4.99 2.25
N ALA A 11 6.62 6.14 1.82
CA ALA A 11 7.35 7.39 1.90
C ALA A 11 7.37 7.91 3.35
N PRO A 12 8.50 8.50 3.81
CA PRO A 12 8.57 9.12 5.12
C PRO A 12 7.54 10.25 5.28
N ASN A 13 6.96 10.38 6.48
CA ASN A 13 5.91 11.33 6.85
C ASN A 13 4.62 11.23 6.02
N SER A 14 4.46 10.17 5.23
CA SER A 14 3.28 9.98 4.39
C SER A 14 2.05 9.53 5.21
N PRO A 15 0.84 9.69 4.68
CA PRO A 15 -0.35 9.05 5.23
C PRO A 15 -0.20 7.55 5.49
N ALA A 16 0.48 6.84 4.59
CA ALA A 16 0.73 5.42 4.70
C ALA A 16 1.64 5.07 5.89
N GLU A 17 2.72 5.84 6.10
CA GLU A 17 3.61 5.65 7.26
C GLU A 17 2.87 5.92 8.58
N ARG A 18 2.12 7.03 8.65
CA ARG A 18 1.33 7.38 9.85
C ARG A 18 0.26 6.35 10.18
N ALA A 19 -0.30 5.69 9.16
CA ALA A 19 -1.25 4.61 9.32
C ALA A 19 -0.57 3.26 9.69
N GLY A 20 0.76 3.20 9.68
CA GLY A 20 1.52 2.00 10.02
C GLY A 20 1.61 0.97 8.89
N LEU A 21 1.41 1.39 7.64
CA LEU A 21 1.68 0.54 6.48
C LEU A 21 3.18 0.29 6.34
N GLN A 22 3.53 -0.89 5.85
CA GLN A 22 4.90 -1.35 5.69
C GLN A 22 5.22 -1.61 4.21
N GLY A 23 6.31 -1.02 3.74
CA GLY A 23 6.89 -1.33 2.43
C GLY A 23 7.67 -2.65 2.46
N GLY A 24 8.06 -3.13 1.28
CA GLY A 24 8.92 -4.29 1.17
C GLY A 24 10.32 -4.03 1.73
N ASP A 25 10.87 -5.00 2.45
CA ASP A 25 12.16 -4.93 3.14
C ASP A 25 13.24 -5.81 2.48
N HIS A 26 12.88 -6.71 1.56
CA HIS A 26 13.86 -7.50 0.81
C HIS A 26 13.40 -7.84 -0.61
N ILE A 27 14.37 -8.10 -1.49
CA ILE A 27 14.10 -8.49 -2.88
C ILE A 27 13.96 -10.02 -2.97
N VAL A 28 12.87 -10.47 -3.55
CA VAL A 28 12.65 -11.87 -3.96
C VAL A 28 12.49 -11.95 -5.48
N THR A 29 12.84 -13.10 -6.07
CA THR A 29 12.63 -13.32 -7.51
C THR A 29 11.34 -14.09 -7.74
N VAL A 30 10.36 -13.45 -8.38
CA VAL A 30 9.10 -14.07 -8.78
C VAL A 30 9.02 -14.06 -10.30
N ARG A 31 8.86 -15.23 -10.92
CA ARG A 31 8.79 -15.37 -12.40
C ARG A 31 9.96 -14.68 -13.11
N ASN A 32 11.18 -14.83 -12.56
CA ASN A 32 12.40 -14.24 -13.09
C ASN A 32 12.41 -12.69 -13.08
N GLN A 33 11.59 -12.06 -12.23
CA GLN A 33 11.56 -10.63 -11.99
C GLN A 33 11.83 -10.33 -10.50
N PRO A 34 12.66 -9.33 -10.17
CA PRO A 34 12.84 -8.88 -8.80
C PRO A 34 11.56 -8.19 -8.29
N VAL A 35 11.14 -8.54 -7.09
CA VAL A 35 9.95 -8.00 -6.40
C VAL A 35 10.33 -7.71 -4.95
N CYS A 36 9.90 -6.57 -4.43
CA CYS A 36 10.17 -6.18 -3.05
C CYS A 36 9.08 -6.73 -2.13
N ALA A 37 9.42 -7.80 -1.40
CA ALA A 37 8.53 -8.52 -0.52
C ALA A 37 8.77 -8.14 0.95
N GLY A 38 7.96 -8.73 1.84
CA GLY A 38 8.01 -8.51 3.29
C GLY A 38 7.14 -7.35 3.80
N GLY A 39 6.61 -6.53 2.90
CA GLY A 39 5.66 -5.47 3.21
C GLY A 39 4.20 -5.93 3.17
N ASP A 40 3.32 -4.93 3.13
CA ASP A 40 1.88 -5.09 3.13
C ASP A 40 1.30 -5.41 1.73
N ILE A 41 0.21 -6.17 1.71
CA ILE A 41 -0.61 -6.36 0.51
C ILE A 41 -2.02 -5.82 0.80
N ILE A 42 -2.41 -4.76 0.10
CA ILE A 42 -3.76 -4.19 0.18
C ILE A 42 -4.70 -5.09 -0.63
N VAL A 43 -5.74 -5.61 0.01
CA VAL A 43 -6.72 -6.51 -0.62
C VAL A 43 -8.13 -5.94 -0.64
N ALA A 44 -8.44 -4.95 0.18
CA ALA A 44 -9.71 -4.23 0.12
C ALA A 44 -9.60 -2.78 0.62
N ILE A 45 -10.56 -1.95 0.22
CA ILE A 45 -10.77 -0.58 0.70
C ILE A 45 -12.26 -0.40 1.05
N ASP A 46 -12.54 -0.03 2.30
CA ASP A 46 -13.89 0.11 2.87
C ASP A 46 -14.80 -1.08 2.55
N GLY A 47 -14.28 -2.28 2.76
CA GLY A 47 -14.97 -3.56 2.50
C GLY A 47 -15.09 -3.95 1.03
N GLN A 48 -14.58 -3.14 0.09
CA GLN A 48 -14.55 -3.47 -1.34
C GLN A 48 -13.23 -4.12 -1.71
N PHE A 49 -13.28 -5.40 -2.08
CA PHE A 49 -12.10 -6.13 -2.53
C PHE A 49 -11.57 -5.54 -3.84
N ILE A 50 -10.25 -5.34 -3.88
CA ILE A 50 -9.52 -4.85 -5.05
C ILE A 50 -8.64 -5.96 -5.63
N LYS A 51 -8.54 -6.01 -6.96
CA LYS A 51 -7.71 -7.00 -7.66
C LYS A 51 -6.32 -6.49 -7.99
N ASP A 52 -6.23 -5.21 -8.33
CA ASP A 52 -5.04 -4.58 -8.86
C ASP A 52 -4.99 -3.08 -8.54
N MET A 53 -3.91 -2.44 -8.99
CA MET A 53 -3.68 -1.01 -8.80
C MET A 53 -4.71 -0.12 -9.49
N ASP A 54 -5.25 -0.56 -10.63
CA ASP A 54 -6.19 0.26 -11.40
C ASP A 54 -7.52 0.36 -10.66
N GLU A 55 -8.01 -0.74 -10.07
CA GLU A 55 -9.21 -0.75 -9.22
C GLU A 55 -9.04 0.13 -7.98
N LEU A 56 -7.87 0.08 -7.32
CA LEU A 56 -7.58 0.93 -6.16
C LEU A 56 -7.57 2.41 -6.53
N VAL A 57 -6.87 2.80 -7.59
CA VAL A 57 -6.83 4.19 -8.05
C VAL A 57 -8.22 4.66 -8.47
N HIS A 58 -8.97 3.83 -9.17
CA HIS A 58 -10.33 4.14 -9.60
C HIS A 58 -11.25 4.39 -8.41
N TYR A 59 -11.18 3.57 -7.37
CA TYR A 59 -11.92 3.78 -6.13
C TYR A 59 -11.60 5.14 -5.51
N LEU A 60 -10.31 5.45 -5.35
CA LEU A 60 -9.86 6.70 -4.73
C LEU A 60 -10.35 7.92 -5.52
N VAL A 61 -10.32 7.87 -6.85
CA VAL A 61 -10.73 8.99 -7.71
C VAL A 61 -12.24 9.24 -7.66
N ILE A 62 -13.06 8.18 -7.60
CA ILE A 62 -14.52 8.31 -7.68
C ILE A 62 -15.16 8.52 -6.31
N ASN A 63 -14.63 7.89 -5.27
CA ASN A 63 -15.34 7.76 -3.98
C ASN A 63 -14.71 8.55 -2.84
N THR A 64 -13.52 9.15 -3.04
CA THR A 64 -12.77 9.76 -1.92
C THR A 64 -12.26 11.16 -2.24
N ARG A 65 -11.90 11.89 -1.19
CA ARG A 65 -11.28 13.22 -1.22
C ARG A 65 -10.14 13.31 -0.22
N PRO A 66 -9.18 14.24 -0.39
CA PRO A 66 -8.18 14.52 0.64
C PRO A 66 -8.85 14.84 1.98
N GLY A 67 -8.35 14.25 3.05
CA GLY A 67 -8.90 14.33 4.41
C GLY A 67 -9.89 13.21 4.77
N ASP A 68 -10.40 12.46 3.80
CA ASP A 68 -11.25 11.30 4.08
C ASP A 68 -10.44 10.18 4.76
N THR A 69 -11.07 9.44 5.65
CA THR A 69 -10.47 8.25 6.25
C THR A 69 -11.10 7.00 5.64
N VAL A 70 -10.27 6.14 5.08
CA VAL A 70 -10.64 4.87 4.47
C VAL A 70 -10.09 3.71 5.29
N ASN A 71 -10.77 2.57 5.30
CA ASN A 71 -10.31 1.37 5.98
C ASN A 71 -9.71 0.40 4.96
N LEU A 72 -8.40 0.20 5.02
CA LEU A 72 -7.71 -0.74 4.14
C LEU A 72 -7.67 -2.11 4.80
N LEU A 73 -8.16 -3.15 4.13
CA LEU A 73 -7.86 -4.52 4.53
C LEU A 73 -6.49 -4.89 3.95
N VAL A 74 -5.56 -5.21 4.84
CA VAL A 74 -4.17 -5.49 4.51
C VAL A 74 -3.82 -6.90 4.96
N VAL A 75 -3.00 -7.58 4.17
CA VAL A 75 -2.34 -8.83 4.54
C VAL A 75 -0.86 -8.54 4.82
N ARG A 76 -0.39 -8.91 6.00
CA ARG A 76 1.01 -8.83 6.43
C ARG A 76 1.44 -10.19 6.97
N GLY A 77 2.34 -10.87 6.26
CA GLY A 77 2.67 -12.26 6.55
C GLY A 77 1.44 -13.17 6.40
N ASP A 78 1.08 -13.87 7.48
CA ASP A 78 -0.09 -14.77 7.52
C ASP A 78 -1.35 -14.11 8.11
N GLU A 79 -1.24 -12.85 8.55
CA GLU A 79 -2.33 -12.13 9.21
C GLU A 79 -2.99 -11.12 8.28
N SER A 80 -4.29 -10.93 8.48
CA SER A 80 -5.08 -9.90 7.79
C SER A 80 -5.77 -9.01 8.80
N PHE A 81 -5.66 -7.69 8.65
CA PHE A 81 -6.28 -6.72 9.55
C PHE A 81 -6.64 -5.43 8.82
N GLU A 82 -7.52 -4.64 9.44
CA GLU A 82 -7.96 -3.36 8.91
C GLU A 82 -7.05 -2.23 9.41
N VAL A 83 -6.65 -1.36 8.48
CA VAL A 83 -5.82 -0.18 8.72
C VAL A 83 -6.62 1.06 8.35
N PRO A 84 -7.07 1.87 9.33
CA PRO A 84 -7.66 3.17 9.03
C PRO A 84 -6.58 4.12 8.54
N LEU A 85 -6.77 4.69 7.35
CA LEU A 85 -5.83 5.59 6.70
C LEU A 85 -6.55 6.88 6.29
N THR A 86 -6.07 8.01 6.81
CA THR A 86 -6.55 9.33 6.38
C THR A 86 -5.80 9.79 5.14
N LEU A 87 -6.52 9.98 4.04
CA LEU A 87 -5.99 10.39 2.74
C LEU A 87 -5.50 11.84 2.77
N ASP A 88 -4.49 12.13 1.96
CA ASP A 88 -3.96 13.48 1.76
C ASP A 88 -3.90 13.80 0.26
N SER A 89 -3.65 15.07 -0.09
CA SER A 89 -3.51 15.49 -1.49
C SER A 89 -2.28 14.84 -2.13
N ARG A 90 -2.41 14.40 -3.39
CA ARG A 90 -1.28 13.91 -4.18
C ARG A 90 -0.22 14.98 -4.42
N ASP A 91 -0.57 16.27 -4.35
CA ASP A 91 0.37 17.37 -4.53
C ASP A 91 1.39 17.45 -3.38
N ASN A 92 1.05 16.88 -2.22
CA ASN A 92 1.89 16.82 -1.03
C ASN A 92 2.66 15.49 -0.91
N ALA A 93 2.60 14.63 -1.94
CA ALA A 93 3.26 13.34 -1.90
C ALA A 93 4.78 13.48 -2.03
N THR A 94 5.49 13.20 -0.93
CA THR A 94 6.93 12.93 -0.99
C THR A 94 7.15 11.59 -1.69
N ALA A 95 8.09 11.52 -2.64
CA ALA A 95 8.39 10.29 -3.36
C ALA A 95 8.92 9.22 -2.38
N PRO A 96 8.46 7.96 -2.49
CA PRO A 96 9.02 6.88 -1.70
C PRO A 96 10.49 6.64 -2.04
N PRO A 97 11.27 6.02 -1.14
CA PRO A 97 12.64 5.63 -1.43
C PRO A 97 12.70 4.75 -2.69
N SER A 98 13.71 4.99 -3.51
CA SER A 98 13.90 4.30 -4.80
C SER A 98 14.41 2.87 -4.68
N SER A 99 14.77 2.44 -3.46
CA SER A 99 15.33 1.14 -3.16
C SER A 99 14.50 0.42 -2.11
N CYS A 100 14.43 -0.89 -2.27
CA CYS A 100 13.73 -1.76 -1.35
C CYS A 100 14.69 -2.27 -0.30
N GLY A 101 14.32 -2.11 0.97
CA GLY A 101 15.11 -2.65 2.08
C GLY A 101 16.48 -2.00 2.31
N GLU A 102 16.73 -0.78 1.81
CA GLU A 102 17.89 -0.01 2.26
C GLU A 102 17.50 0.76 3.53
N GLU A 103 17.66 0.10 4.68
CA GLU A 103 18.11 0.79 5.88
C GLU A 103 19.57 1.19 5.64
N GLU A 104 19.93 2.45 5.95
CA GLU A 104 21.35 2.89 5.98
C GLU A 104 22.26 1.95 6.80
#